data_AF-A0A3N5V9X2-F1
#
_entry.id   AF-A0A3N5V9X2-F1
#
_cell.length_a   1.000
_cell.length_b   1.000
_cell.length_c   1.000
_cell.angle_alpha   90.00
_cell.angle_beta   90.00
_cell.angle_gamma   90.00
#
_symmetry.space_group_name_H-M   'P 1'
#
loop_
_entity.id
_entity.type
_entity.pdbx_description
1 polymer ?
#
loop_
_entity_poly.entity_id
_entity_poly.type
_entity_poly.pdbx_seq_one_letter_code
_entity_poly.pdbx_strand_id
1 'polypeptide(L)'
;MTLLADEIKGVSKLRQVGKIFFDGEPDSGSDERAGVQLQNETFASSLNEVRARLSPNGHRRTVFFAGKGGVGKTVASCITAVWLARQGFKTLLLTTDPAAHLGDVLDTPVGDDVTAVNGQPNLWAVNIDPKAAAETYKTRILDDARQRGRPESAIQVMEEELNSPCTEEMAAFDKFIEYASQEGWDSVIFDTAPTGHTLRLLELPVDWSKQIDVKVFASVDATAADDVAKERFGKVIEMMSDPEQSTFAFVMYPESTPILEAWRAAQELGSVGIHPGLVVANMVIPAEQVTTPFVQSRRVMQEKYLKEIVERFSVPLAQIPLLPQEIKGLKMLAELGELMYGNGDRAYASEALEASHG
;
A
#
# COMPACT_ATOMS: atom_id res chain seq x y z
N MET A 1 -15.09 -8.12 -29.15
CA MET A 1 -13.69 -7.87 -28.76
C MET A 1 -13.08 -9.21 -28.41
N THR A 2 -12.00 -9.61 -29.09
CA THR A 2 -11.34 -10.91 -28.86
C THR A 2 -10.45 -10.81 -27.62
N LEU A 3 -10.58 -11.74 -26.69
CA LEU A 3 -9.72 -11.80 -25.51
C LEU A 3 -8.36 -12.40 -25.89
N LEU A 4 -7.27 -11.75 -25.50
CA LEU A 4 -5.90 -12.22 -25.73
C LEU A 4 -5.31 -12.70 -24.40
N ALA A 5 -4.89 -13.96 -24.37
CA ALA A 5 -4.46 -14.60 -23.12
C ALA A 5 -3.00 -14.30 -22.76
N ASP A 6 -2.18 -13.91 -23.74
CA ASP A 6 -0.74 -13.70 -23.60
C ASP A 6 -0.37 -12.22 -23.49
N GLU A 7 0.84 -11.95 -23.02
CA GLU A 7 1.37 -10.59 -22.97
C GLU A 7 1.55 -10.01 -24.37
N ILE A 8 1.12 -8.76 -24.54
CA ILE A 8 1.35 -8.00 -25.77
C ILE A 8 2.75 -7.38 -25.68
N LYS A 9 3.78 -8.19 -25.94
CA LYS A 9 5.18 -7.75 -25.93
C LYS A 9 5.88 -8.08 -27.24
N GLY A 10 6.69 -7.13 -27.71
CA GLY A 10 7.50 -7.28 -28.91
C GLY A 10 6.76 -6.98 -30.22
N VAL A 11 7.52 -6.70 -31.27
CA VAL A 11 7.02 -6.21 -32.56
C VAL A 11 6.07 -7.20 -33.23
N SER A 12 6.33 -8.51 -33.09
CA SER A 12 5.49 -9.55 -33.69
C SER A 12 4.08 -9.55 -33.08
N LYS A 13 3.97 -9.59 -31.75
CA LYS A 13 2.68 -9.60 -31.05
C LYS A 13 1.92 -8.29 -31.24
N LEU A 14 2.61 -7.14 -31.20
CA LEU A 14 2.01 -5.84 -31.51
C LEU A 14 1.43 -5.79 -32.93
N ARG A 15 2.13 -6.36 -33.92
CA ARG A 15 1.63 -6.45 -35.30
C ARG A 15 0.41 -7.38 -35.40
N GLN A 16 0.39 -8.49 -34.67
CA GLN A 16 -0.76 -9.40 -34.59
C GLN A 16 -1.98 -8.67 -33.98
N VAL A 17 -1.80 -7.94 -32.89
CA VAL A 17 -2.87 -7.14 -32.27
C VAL A 17 -3.37 -6.07 -33.23
N GLY A 18 -2.47 -5.41 -33.96
CA GLY A 18 -2.83 -4.45 -35.01
C GLY A 18 -3.75 -5.05 -36.07
N LYS A 19 -3.45 -6.26 -36.55
CA LYS A 19 -4.31 -6.98 -37.53
C LYS A 19 -5.69 -7.31 -36.97
N ILE A 20 -5.77 -7.72 -35.70
CA ILE A 20 -7.05 -8.00 -35.05
C ILE A 20 -7.88 -6.72 -34.91
N PHE A 21 -7.25 -5.62 -34.49
CA PHE A 21 -7.95 -4.37 -34.21
C PHE A 21 -8.34 -3.58 -35.47
N PHE A 22 -7.43 -3.48 -36.43
CA PHE A 22 -7.60 -2.62 -37.60
C PHE A 22 -8.08 -3.38 -38.83
N ASP A 23 -7.66 -4.64 -39.00
CA ASP A 23 -7.97 -5.43 -40.20
C ASP A 23 -9.11 -6.44 -39.97
N GLY A 24 -9.58 -6.59 -38.73
CA GLY A 24 -10.63 -7.54 -38.34
C GLY A 24 -10.21 -9.00 -38.50
N GLU A 25 -8.90 -9.28 -38.61
CA GLU A 25 -8.40 -10.65 -38.67
C GLU A 25 -8.76 -11.39 -37.37
N PRO A 26 -9.23 -12.66 -37.45
CA PRO A 26 -9.40 -13.47 -36.25
C PRO A 26 -8.04 -13.68 -35.56
N ASP A 27 -8.05 -13.95 -34.25
CA ASP A 27 -6.82 -14.36 -33.56
C ASP A 27 -6.33 -15.68 -34.16
N SER A 28 -5.40 -15.57 -35.11
CA SER A 28 -4.84 -16.67 -35.88
C SER A 28 -3.87 -17.54 -35.08
N GLY A 29 -3.65 -17.23 -33.80
CA GLY A 29 -3.16 -18.20 -32.83
C GLY A 29 -1.94 -18.99 -33.27
N SER A 30 -0.95 -18.35 -33.89
CA SER A 30 0.24 -19.04 -34.39
C SER A 30 1.16 -19.45 -33.23
N ASP A 31 1.14 -20.75 -32.94
CA ASP A 31 2.32 -21.61 -32.73
C ASP A 31 3.16 -21.57 -31.44
N GLU A 32 2.75 -20.88 -30.37
CA GLU A 32 3.33 -21.08 -29.02
C GLU A 32 2.33 -21.62 -27.98
N ARG A 33 1.13 -22.04 -28.42
CA ARG A 33 0.09 -22.60 -27.53
C ARG A 33 0.43 -24.00 -26.96
N ALA A 34 1.58 -24.57 -27.31
CA ALA A 34 1.94 -25.94 -27.01
C ALA A 34 3.19 -25.99 -26.12
N GLY A 35 3.01 -26.06 -24.80
CA GLY A 35 4.08 -26.58 -23.94
C GLY A 35 4.10 -26.13 -22.49
N VAL A 36 3.51 -25.00 -22.13
CA VAL A 36 3.56 -24.54 -20.73
C VAL A 36 2.41 -25.16 -19.95
N GLN A 37 2.71 -26.27 -19.28
CA GLN A 37 1.80 -26.91 -18.34
C GLN A 37 1.71 -26.10 -17.05
N LEU A 38 0.51 -26.07 -16.43
CA LEU A 38 0.35 -25.58 -15.07
C LEU A 38 1.27 -26.36 -14.16
N GLN A 39 2.11 -25.67 -13.40
CA GLN A 39 3.03 -26.34 -12.47
C GLN A 39 2.31 -26.63 -11.14
N ASN A 40 1.14 -26.01 -10.91
CA ASN A 40 0.36 -26.10 -9.67
C ASN A 40 1.23 -25.84 -8.42
N GLU A 41 2.26 -25.00 -8.58
CA GLU A 41 3.19 -24.66 -7.51
C GLU A 41 2.47 -23.77 -6.49
N THR A 42 2.70 -24.07 -5.21
CA THR A 42 2.18 -23.24 -4.11
C THR A 42 3.17 -22.12 -3.84
N PHE A 43 2.90 -20.94 -4.40
CA PHE A 43 3.76 -19.76 -4.23
C PHE A 43 3.52 -18.99 -2.93
N ALA A 44 2.29 -19.04 -2.40
CA ALA A 44 1.97 -18.30 -1.20
C ALA A 44 2.61 -18.96 0.03
N SER A 45 3.22 -18.13 0.88
CA SER A 45 3.90 -18.56 2.11
C SER A 45 2.93 -19.12 3.14
N SER A 46 3.46 -19.77 4.18
CA SER A 46 2.60 -20.27 5.26
C SER A 46 1.87 -19.11 5.93
N LEU A 47 0.63 -19.34 6.38
CA LEU A 47 -0.15 -18.30 7.06
C LEU A 47 0.54 -17.82 8.34
N ASN A 48 1.34 -18.69 8.98
CA ASN A 48 2.16 -18.32 10.14
C ASN A 48 3.23 -17.29 9.80
N GLU A 49 3.97 -17.48 8.70
CA GLU A 49 4.99 -16.52 8.26
C GLU A 49 4.39 -15.17 7.89
N VAL A 50 3.22 -15.16 7.24
CA VAL A 50 2.51 -13.92 6.90
C VAL A 50 2.02 -13.21 8.17
N ARG A 51 1.38 -13.94 9.10
CA ARG A 51 0.89 -13.37 10.36
C ARG A 51 1.99 -12.80 11.23
N ALA A 52 3.16 -13.43 11.26
CA ALA A 52 4.33 -12.93 11.98
C ALA A 52 4.77 -11.54 11.49
N ARG A 53 4.38 -11.15 10.26
CA ARG A 53 4.65 -9.82 9.70
C ARG A 53 3.55 -8.80 10.01
N LEU A 54 2.38 -9.23 10.49
CA LEU A 54 1.20 -8.36 10.62
C LEU A 54 0.68 -8.22 12.04
N SER A 55 0.95 -9.21 12.90
CA SER A 55 0.35 -9.25 14.25
C SER A 55 1.25 -8.55 15.27
N PRO A 56 0.67 -7.85 16.26
CA PRO A 56 1.41 -7.38 17.43
C PRO A 56 2.14 -8.53 18.13
N ASN A 57 3.38 -8.27 18.54
CA ASN A 57 4.33 -9.27 19.09
C ASN A 57 4.93 -8.83 20.43
N GLY A 58 4.18 -8.07 21.23
CA GLY A 58 4.66 -7.40 22.45
C GLY A 58 4.95 -5.92 22.26
N HIS A 59 4.99 -5.47 21.00
CA HIS A 59 5.01 -4.07 20.60
C HIS A 59 3.80 -3.75 19.72
N ARG A 60 3.48 -2.46 19.61
CA ARG A 60 2.51 -1.98 18.60
C ARG A 60 3.05 -2.32 17.21
N ARG A 61 2.17 -2.80 16.33
CA ARG A 61 2.50 -3.15 14.96
C ARG A 61 2.05 -2.08 13.96
N THR A 62 2.97 -1.56 13.16
CA THR A 62 2.67 -0.65 12.06
C THR A 62 2.81 -1.38 10.73
N VAL A 63 1.79 -1.32 9.87
CA VAL A 63 1.83 -1.97 8.54
C VAL A 63 1.55 -0.96 7.45
N PHE A 64 2.43 -0.90 6.47
CA PHE A 64 2.38 0.01 5.34
C PHE A 64 2.02 -0.75 4.08
N PHE A 65 0.92 -0.38 3.42
CA PHE A 65 0.53 -0.93 2.14
C PHE A 65 0.97 -0.01 1.01
N ALA A 66 1.96 -0.46 0.25
CA ALA A 66 2.61 0.31 -0.80
C ALA A 66 2.48 -0.42 -2.15
N GLY A 67 2.37 0.31 -3.25
CA GLY A 67 2.26 -0.24 -4.59
C GLY A 67 1.79 0.80 -5.62
N LYS A 68 1.83 0.43 -6.89
CA LYS A 68 1.35 1.28 -7.99
C LYS A 68 -0.12 1.67 -7.78
N GLY A 69 -0.56 2.79 -8.35
CA GLY A 69 -1.98 3.15 -8.41
C GLY A 69 -2.80 2.02 -9.05
N GLY A 70 -3.96 1.69 -8.44
CA GLY A 70 -4.91 0.72 -8.99
C GLY A 70 -4.58 -0.77 -8.80
N VAL A 71 -3.56 -1.13 -8.00
CA VAL A 71 -3.21 -2.55 -7.71
C VAL A 71 -3.98 -3.16 -6.53
N GLY A 72 -4.82 -2.39 -5.84
CA GLY A 72 -5.65 -2.85 -4.72
C GLY A 72 -5.04 -2.68 -3.32
N LYS A 73 -4.24 -1.63 -3.08
CA LYS A 73 -3.68 -1.31 -1.76
C LYS A 73 -4.76 -1.13 -0.68
N THR A 74 -5.75 -0.29 -0.97
CA THR A 74 -6.89 -0.02 -0.07
C THR A 74 -7.66 -1.31 0.27
N VAL A 75 -7.79 -2.23 -0.67
CA VAL A 75 -8.43 -3.52 -0.40
C VAL A 75 -7.57 -4.36 0.55
N ALA A 76 -6.27 -4.48 0.27
CA ALA A 76 -5.35 -5.25 1.11
C ALA A 76 -5.23 -4.67 2.54
N SER A 77 -5.21 -3.35 2.68
CA SER A 77 -5.18 -2.66 3.98
C SER A 77 -6.49 -2.87 4.75
N CYS A 78 -7.65 -2.76 4.10
CA CYS A 78 -8.96 -3.05 4.69
C CYS A 78 -9.08 -4.50 5.18
N ILE A 79 -8.70 -5.48 4.35
CA ILE A 79 -8.73 -6.90 4.74
C ILE A 79 -7.90 -7.12 6.00
N THR A 80 -6.69 -6.58 6.01
CA THR A 80 -5.74 -6.70 7.13
C THR A 80 -6.26 -6.04 8.39
N ALA A 81 -6.80 -4.82 8.29
CA ALA A 81 -7.32 -4.09 9.43
C ALA A 81 -8.56 -4.77 10.05
N VAL A 82 -9.49 -5.23 9.21
CA VAL A 82 -10.66 -6.00 9.66
C VAL A 82 -10.22 -7.29 10.33
N TRP A 83 -9.27 -8.02 9.75
CA TRP A 83 -8.78 -9.27 10.35
C TRP A 83 -8.13 -9.03 11.72
N LEU A 84 -7.22 -8.07 11.85
CA LEU A 84 -6.56 -7.73 13.13
C LEU A 84 -7.57 -7.32 14.20
N ALA A 85 -8.55 -6.48 13.85
CA ALA A 85 -9.61 -6.07 14.76
C ALA A 85 -10.43 -7.27 15.27
N ARG A 86 -10.70 -8.26 14.40
CA ARG A 86 -11.39 -9.50 14.76
C ARG A 86 -10.55 -10.43 15.63
N GLN A 87 -9.22 -10.35 15.57
CA GLN A 87 -8.34 -11.04 16.51
C GLN A 87 -8.31 -10.38 17.90
N GLY A 88 -9.00 -9.24 18.07
CA GLY A 88 -9.10 -8.52 19.34
C GLY A 88 -8.13 -7.35 19.49
N PHE A 89 -7.32 -7.05 18.47
CA PHE A 89 -6.36 -5.94 18.50
C PHE A 89 -7.05 -4.61 18.21
N LYS A 90 -6.78 -3.61 19.03
CA LYS A 90 -7.24 -2.24 18.82
C LYS A 90 -6.51 -1.65 17.60
N THR A 91 -7.22 -1.56 16.49
CA THR A 91 -6.64 -1.30 15.17
C THR A 91 -7.11 0.05 14.60
N LEU A 92 -6.16 0.87 14.17
CA LEU A 92 -6.41 2.09 13.41
C LEU A 92 -6.04 1.87 11.93
N LEU A 93 -6.99 2.09 11.02
CA LEU A 93 -6.78 2.12 9.59
C LEU A 93 -6.81 3.57 9.11
N LEU A 94 -5.81 3.97 8.34
CA LEU A 94 -5.74 5.32 7.83
C LEU A 94 -5.28 5.32 6.38
N THR A 95 -5.78 6.27 5.61
CA THR A 95 -5.35 6.47 4.22
C THR A 95 -4.83 7.88 4.01
N THR A 96 -3.75 7.99 3.25
CA THR A 96 -3.20 9.27 2.76
C THR A 96 -3.41 9.44 1.25
N ASP A 97 -4.10 8.50 0.60
CA ASP A 97 -4.39 8.58 -0.83
C ASP A 97 -5.68 9.39 -1.04
N PRO A 98 -5.63 10.58 -1.64
CA PRO A 98 -6.81 11.40 -1.89
C PRO A 98 -7.82 10.74 -2.83
N ALA A 99 -7.41 9.71 -3.57
CA ALA A 99 -8.27 8.92 -4.43
C ALA A 99 -8.71 7.59 -3.78
N ALA A 100 -8.30 7.30 -2.54
CA ALA A 100 -8.75 6.11 -1.86
C ALA A 100 -10.20 6.25 -1.42
N HIS A 101 -10.99 5.26 -1.83
CA HIS A 101 -12.38 5.12 -1.46
C HIS A 101 -12.52 4.20 -0.24
N LEU A 102 -11.84 4.55 0.85
CA LEU A 102 -11.79 3.72 2.05
C LEU A 102 -13.19 3.39 2.59
N GLY A 103 -14.09 4.38 2.57
CA GLY A 103 -15.48 4.19 2.98
C GLY A 103 -16.28 3.26 2.07
N ASP A 104 -15.98 3.25 0.76
CA ASP A 104 -16.66 2.36 -0.19
C ASP A 104 -16.22 0.90 -0.01
N VAL A 105 -14.94 0.67 0.28
CA VAL A 105 -14.41 -0.67 0.56
C VAL A 105 -14.95 -1.20 1.90
N LEU A 106 -15.01 -0.35 2.93
CA LEU A 106 -15.55 -0.75 4.24
C LEU A 106 -17.09 -0.81 4.27
N ASP A 107 -17.76 -0.20 3.29
CA ASP A 107 -19.21 0.03 3.26
C ASP A 107 -19.72 0.85 4.46
N THR A 108 -18.93 1.85 4.87
CA THR A 108 -19.29 2.83 5.91
C THR A 108 -18.66 4.19 5.62
N PRO A 109 -19.29 5.32 5.97
CA PRO A 109 -18.64 6.62 5.86
C PRO A 109 -17.36 6.69 6.70
N VAL A 110 -16.29 7.21 6.11
CA VAL A 110 -15.03 7.53 6.79
C VAL A 110 -14.68 8.97 6.45
N GLY A 111 -14.49 9.80 7.47
CA GLY A 111 -14.13 11.21 7.34
C GLY A 111 -12.73 11.51 7.89
N ASP A 112 -12.49 12.78 8.15
CA ASP A 112 -11.16 13.31 8.52
C ASP A 112 -10.79 13.10 9.99
N ASP A 113 -11.75 12.70 10.80
CA ASP A 113 -11.58 12.37 12.21
C ASP A 113 -11.58 10.86 12.44
N VAL A 114 -10.74 10.40 13.37
CA VAL A 114 -10.69 8.99 13.79
C VAL A 114 -12.05 8.54 14.30
N THR A 115 -12.70 7.68 13.53
CA THR A 115 -14.08 7.24 13.78
C THR A 115 -14.13 5.72 13.88
N ALA A 116 -14.93 5.21 14.83
CA ALA A 116 -15.16 3.77 14.95
C ALA A 116 -15.90 3.25 13.70
N VAL A 117 -15.45 2.12 13.15
CA VAL A 117 -16.10 1.47 12.01
C VAL A 117 -17.33 0.71 12.51
N ASN A 118 -18.51 1.19 12.15
CA ASN A 118 -19.78 0.58 12.56
C ASN A 118 -19.85 -0.88 12.10
N GLY A 119 -20.18 -1.79 13.02
CA GLY A 119 -20.26 -3.22 12.73
C GLY A 119 -18.94 -3.99 12.85
N GLN A 120 -17.81 -3.32 13.09
CA GLN A 120 -16.52 -3.96 13.36
C GLN A 120 -15.92 -3.46 14.68
N PRO A 121 -16.11 -4.19 15.79
CA PRO A 121 -15.44 -3.88 17.06
C PRO A 121 -13.93 -3.83 16.88
N ASN A 122 -13.29 -2.98 17.67
CA ASN A 122 -11.84 -2.75 17.68
C ASN A 122 -11.23 -2.18 16.38
N LEU A 123 -12.05 -1.66 15.46
CA LEU A 123 -11.57 -1.00 14.25
C LEU A 123 -12.00 0.47 14.21
N TRP A 124 -11.02 1.33 13.92
CA TRP A 124 -11.23 2.75 13.65
C TRP A 124 -10.62 3.10 12.30
N ALA A 125 -11.23 4.06 11.63
CA ALA A 125 -10.79 4.53 10.33
C ALA A 125 -10.69 6.06 10.29
N VAL A 126 -9.74 6.57 9.52
CA VAL A 126 -9.61 8.00 9.21
C VAL A 126 -9.10 8.18 7.79
N ASN A 127 -9.66 9.16 7.08
CA ASN A 127 -9.17 9.61 5.79
C ASN A 127 -8.41 10.92 5.98
N ILE A 128 -7.17 11.03 5.52
CA ILE A 128 -6.42 12.27 5.67
C ILE A 128 -6.64 13.09 4.40
N ASP A 129 -7.47 14.13 4.46
CA ASP A 129 -7.55 15.13 3.38
C ASP A 129 -6.20 15.86 3.26
N PRO A 130 -5.45 15.69 2.16
CA PRO A 130 -4.15 16.31 1.99
C PRO A 130 -4.21 17.84 1.99
N LYS A 131 -5.32 18.43 1.52
CA LYS A 131 -5.48 19.90 1.48
C LYS A 131 -5.73 20.45 2.87
N ALA A 132 -6.65 19.84 3.62
CA ALA A 132 -6.90 20.23 5.00
C ALA A 132 -5.65 20.04 5.87
N ALA A 133 -4.90 18.95 5.64
CA ALA A 133 -3.62 18.70 6.29
C ALA A 133 -2.58 19.78 5.93
N ALA A 134 -2.46 20.16 4.65
CA ALA A 134 -1.53 21.19 4.19
C ALA A 134 -1.82 22.57 4.80
N GLU A 135 -3.09 22.98 4.85
CA GLU A 135 -3.49 24.25 5.47
C GLU A 135 -3.24 24.25 6.99
N THR A 136 -3.52 23.14 7.66
CA THR A 136 -3.23 22.98 9.10
C THR A 136 -1.72 23.06 9.35
N TYR A 137 -0.92 22.37 8.54
CA TYR A 137 0.53 22.38 8.61
C TYR A 137 1.09 23.78 8.36
N LYS A 138 0.65 24.45 7.29
CA LYS A 138 1.03 25.82 6.94
C LYS A 138 0.73 26.79 8.08
N THR A 139 -0.49 26.75 8.61
CA THR A 139 -0.92 27.62 9.72
C THR A 139 -0.01 27.43 10.93
N ARG A 140 0.26 26.19 11.31
CA ARG A 140 1.14 25.85 12.45
C ARG A 140 2.56 26.40 12.27
N ILE A 141 3.14 26.27 11.08
CA ILE A 141 4.49 26.78 10.77
C ILE A 141 4.54 28.31 10.80
N LEU A 142 3.54 28.99 10.22
CA LEU A 142 3.48 30.45 10.21
C LEU A 142 3.24 31.02 11.61
N ASP A 143 2.43 30.36 12.44
CA ASP A 143 2.17 30.79 13.81
C ASP A 143 3.38 30.59 14.72
N ASP A 144 4.11 29.48 14.60
CA ASP A 144 5.38 29.28 15.30
C ASP A 144 6.42 30.34 14.89
N ALA A 145 6.53 30.66 13.60
CA ALA A 145 7.39 31.72 13.10
C ALA A 145 7.04 33.10 13.69
N ARG A 146 5.73 33.44 13.78
CA ARG A 146 5.25 34.67 14.43
C ARG A 146 5.59 34.69 15.92
N GLN A 147 5.36 33.58 16.63
CA GLN A 147 5.65 33.46 18.06
C GLN A 147 7.14 33.61 18.37
N ARG A 148 8.01 33.15 17.46
CA ARG A 148 9.48 33.33 17.54
C ARG A 148 9.96 34.74 17.14
N GLY A 149 9.04 35.65 16.83
CA GLY A 149 9.35 37.06 16.59
C GLY A 149 9.89 37.36 15.19
N ARG A 150 9.54 36.54 14.18
CA ARG A 150 9.98 36.82 12.80
C ARG A 150 9.34 38.08 12.23
N PRO A 151 10.08 38.84 11.39
CA PRO A 151 9.54 40.00 10.71
C PRO A 151 8.46 39.58 9.69
N GLU A 152 7.44 40.42 9.52
CA GLU A 152 6.29 40.14 8.65
C GLU A 152 6.71 39.87 7.20
N SER A 153 7.76 40.53 6.70
CA SER A 153 8.30 40.29 5.36
C SER A 153 8.87 38.87 5.19
N ALA A 154 9.45 38.27 6.25
CA ALA A 154 9.92 36.89 6.21
C ALA A 154 8.75 35.90 6.26
N ILE A 155 7.71 36.20 7.04
CA ILE A 155 6.48 35.40 7.12
C ILE A 155 5.79 35.33 5.75
N GLN A 156 5.73 36.46 5.01
CA GLN A 156 5.16 36.49 3.66
C GLN A 156 5.91 35.60 2.66
N VAL A 157 7.25 35.61 2.70
CA VAL A 157 8.07 34.73 1.84
C VAL A 157 7.83 33.26 2.19
N MET A 158 7.78 32.92 3.48
CA MET A 158 7.48 31.56 3.93
C MET A 158 6.09 31.10 3.50
N GLU A 159 5.09 31.97 3.58
CA GLU A 159 3.74 31.67 3.12
C GLU A 159 3.71 31.34 1.62
N GLU A 160 4.46 32.07 0.80
CA GLU A 160 4.55 31.80 -0.64
C GLU A 160 5.24 30.47 -0.95
N GLU A 161 6.32 30.13 -0.22
CA GLU A 161 6.99 28.82 -0.35
C GLU A 161 6.07 27.66 0.10
N LEU A 162 5.29 27.87 1.16
CA LEU A 162 4.35 26.88 1.68
C LEU A 162 3.12 26.67 0.78
N ASN A 163 2.84 27.56 -0.17
CA ASN A 163 1.80 27.34 -1.18
C ASN A 163 2.25 26.42 -2.34
N SER A 164 3.43 25.79 -2.24
CA SER A 164 3.92 24.84 -3.24
C SER A 164 3.32 23.43 -3.06
N PRO A 165 3.22 22.62 -4.15
CA PRO A 165 2.79 21.22 -4.05
C PRO A 165 3.64 20.34 -3.12
N CYS A 166 4.90 20.73 -2.87
CA CYS A 166 5.77 20.06 -1.91
C CYS A 166 5.19 20.07 -0.50
N THR A 167 4.42 21.10 -0.13
CA THR A 167 3.81 21.23 1.19
C THR A 167 2.73 20.18 1.45
N GLU A 168 1.97 19.79 0.42
CA GLU A 168 0.95 18.73 0.57
C GLU A 168 1.61 17.40 0.96
N GLU A 169 2.75 17.09 0.34
CA GLU A 169 3.55 15.91 0.66
C GLU A 169 4.11 15.98 2.09
N MET A 170 4.68 17.13 2.48
CA MET A 170 5.19 17.34 3.85
C MET A 170 4.09 17.24 4.91
N ALA A 171 2.90 17.76 4.62
CA ALA A 171 1.77 17.73 5.54
C ALA A 171 1.19 16.32 5.70
N ALA A 172 1.11 15.54 4.61
CA ALA A 172 0.75 14.12 4.69
C ALA A 172 1.76 13.34 5.54
N PHE A 173 3.05 13.67 5.42
CA PHE A 173 4.09 13.06 6.24
C PHE A 173 4.05 13.51 7.72
N ASP A 174 3.71 14.76 8.01
CA ASP A 174 3.51 15.23 9.38
C ASP A 174 2.35 14.50 10.06
N LYS A 175 1.22 14.34 9.34
CA LYS A 175 0.09 13.53 9.81
C LYS A 175 0.49 12.07 10.00
N PHE A 176 1.33 11.54 9.12
CA PHE A 176 1.93 10.23 9.31
C PHE A 176 2.70 10.13 10.63
N ILE A 177 3.61 11.07 10.93
CA ILE A 177 4.33 11.11 12.21
C ILE A 177 3.36 11.18 13.39
N GLU A 178 2.33 12.01 13.29
CA GLU A 178 1.32 12.19 14.33
C GLU A 178 0.66 10.83 14.66
N TYR A 179 0.08 10.15 13.68
CA TYR A 179 -0.59 8.85 13.89
C TYR A 179 0.39 7.73 14.23
N ALA A 180 1.57 7.73 13.63
CA ALA A 180 2.64 6.79 13.96
C ALA A 180 3.19 7.03 15.37
N SER A 181 3.01 8.20 15.98
CA SER A 181 3.43 8.47 17.36
C SER A 181 2.29 8.33 18.37
N GLN A 182 1.05 8.14 17.93
CA GLN A 182 -0.09 7.97 18.84
C GLN A 182 -0.02 6.64 19.59
N GLU A 183 -0.10 6.74 20.91
CA GLU A 183 -0.19 5.59 21.81
C GLU A 183 -1.61 5.03 21.89
N GLY A 184 -1.74 3.80 22.39
CA GLY A 184 -3.04 3.18 22.67
C GLY A 184 -3.68 2.49 21.47
N TRP A 185 -2.92 2.24 20.41
CA TRP A 185 -3.26 1.31 19.33
C TRP A 185 -2.36 0.07 19.41
N ASP A 186 -2.93 -1.11 19.24
CA ASP A 186 -2.15 -2.34 19.10
C ASP A 186 -1.62 -2.46 17.67
N SER A 187 -2.38 -1.98 16.68
CA SER A 187 -1.98 -1.98 15.28
C SER A 187 -2.40 -0.71 14.55
N VAL A 188 -1.52 -0.20 13.69
CA VAL A 188 -1.78 0.95 12.81
C VAL A 188 -1.50 0.56 11.37
N ILE A 189 -2.51 0.68 10.51
CA ILE A 189 -2.47 0.26 9.11
C ILE A 189 -2.53 1.49 8.22
N PHE A 190 -1.48 1.70 7.44
CA PHE A 190 -1.33 2.80 6.49
C PHE A 190 -1.64 2.32 5.07
N ASP A 191 -2.73 2.79 4.48
CA ASP A 191 -2.98 2.75 3.04
C ASP A 191 -2.29 3.97 2.39
N THR A 192 -1.11 3.77 1.83
CA THR A 192 -0.31 4.89 1.32
C THR A 192 -0.78 5.31 -0.07
N ALA A 193 -0.64 6.59 -0.39
CA ALA A 193 -0.68 7.06 -1.78
C ALA A 193 0.34 6.29 -2.68
N PRO A 194 0.18 6.29 -4.02
CA PRO A 194 0.97 5.47 -4.93
C PRO A 194 2.49 5.59 -4.70
N THR A 195 3.18 4.44 -4.75
CA THR A 195 4.58 4.17 -4.31
C THR A 195 5.68 5.15 -4.70
N GLY A 196 5.46 6.09 -5.62
CA GLY A 196 6.52 6.92 -6.18
C GLY A 196 6.81 8.24 -5.47
N HIS A 197 5.85 8.83 -4.75
CA HIS A 197 6.03 10.20 -4.20
C HIS A 197 6.11 10.21 -2.66
N THR A 198 5.22 9.51 -1.97
CA THR A 198 5.21 9.51 -0.49
C THR A 198 6.44 8.84 0.13
N LEU A 199 6.98 7.80 -0.51
CA LEU A 199 8.19 7.12 -0.02
C LEU A 199 9.48 7.89 -0.35
N ARG A 200 9.47 8.79 -1.36
CA ARG A 200 10.60 9.71 -1.60
C ARG A 200 10.78 10.70 -0.46
N LEU A 201 9.74 11.00 0.31
CA LEU A 201 9.86 11.81 1.53
C LEU A 201 10.73 11.10 2.58
N LEU A 202 10.80 9.76 2.55
CA LEU A 202 11.71 8.97 3.38
C LEU A 202 13.13 8.89 2.81
N GLU A 203 13.37 9.32 1.57
CA GLU A 203 14.70 9.59 1.00
C GLU A 203 15.22 11.00 1.35
N LEU A 204 14.38 11.84 1.95
CA LEU A 204 14.77 13.13 2.50
C LEU A 204 15.50 13.13 3.88
N PRO A 205 16.12 12.05 4.44
CA PRO A 205 16.89 12.13 5.68
C PRO A 205 18.22 12.90 5.59
N VAL A 206 18.60 13.43 4.42
CA VAL A 206 19.88 14.16 4.27
C VAL A 206 19.69 15.65 4.01
N ASP A 207 18.50 16.07 3.57
CA ASP A 207 18.22 17.46 3.22
C ASP A 207 17.09 18.09 4.03
N TRP A 208 16.45 17.44 5.00
CA TRP A 208 15.58 18.18 5.94
C TRP A 208 16.38 19.04 6.92
N SER A 209 17.50 18.54 7.45
CA SER A 209 18.41 19.37 8.25
C SER A 209 18.96 20.55 7.45
N LYS A 210 19.28 20.32 6.17
CA LYS A 210 19.76 21.34 5.25
C LYS A 210 18.65 22.24 4.69
N GLN A 211 17.42 21.80 4.46
CA GLN A 211 16.32 22.65 3.97
C GLN A 211 15.69 23.48 5.09
N ILE A 212 15.66 22.92 6.32
CA ILE A 212 15.47 23.71 7.54
C ILE A 212 16.60 24.75 7.64
N ASP A 213 17.87 24.35 7.50
CA ASP A 213 19.01 25.31 7.49
C ASP A 213 18.97 26.32 6.32
N VAL A 214 18.46 25.98 5.13
CA VAL A 214 18.77 26.73 3.90
C VAL A 214 17.76 27.80 3.53
N LYS A 215 16.47 27.74 3.91
CA LYS A 215 15.54 28.85 3.58
C LYS A 215 14.46 29.23 4.59
N VAL A 216 14.16 28.38 5.57
CA VAL A 216 13.13 28.70 6.57
C VAL A 216 13.71 28.83 7.98
N PHE A 217 15.00 28.63 8.28
CA PHE A 217 15.53 28.81 9.65
C PHE A 217 16.76 29.72 9.81
N ALA A 218 17.23 30.36 8.75
CA ALA A 218 18.35 31.28 8.82
C ALA A 218 17.97 32.66 9.39
N SER A 219 17.73 32.74 10.71
CA SER A 219 18.33 33.74 11.62
C SER A 219 17.59 33.80 12.97
N VAL A 220 18.40 33.79 14.03
CA VAL A 220 18.10 33.94 15.48
C VAL A 220 17.72 32.63 16.23
N ASP A 221 18.70 32.09 16.97
CA ASP A 221 18.62 31.13 18.09
C ASP A 221 17.67 29.91 17.96
N ALA A 222 17.91 29.06 16.95
CA ALA A 222 17.09 27.86 16.66
C ALA A 222 17.80 26.52 16.94
N THR A 223 18.49 26.34 18.08
CA THR A 223 19.12 25.04 18.38
C THR A 223 18.10 24.01 18.92
N ALA A 224 17.34 24.37 19.95
CA ALA A 224 16.50 23.39 20.67
C ALA A 224 15.26 22.90 19.91
N ALA A 225 14.59 23.76 19.12
CA ALA A 225 13.38 23.38 18.39
C ALA A 225 13.68 22.52 17.16
N ASP A 226 14.81 22.79 16.49
CA ASP A 226 15.31 21.98 15.37
C ASP A 226 15.74 20.59 15.87
N ASP A 227 16.30 20.52 17.08
CA ASP A 227 16.68 19.25 17.72
C ASP A 227 15.46 18.39 18.04
N VAL A 228 14.35 18.96 18.53
CA VAL A 228 13.12 18.20 18.84
C VAL A 228 12.46 17.64 17.57
N ALA A 229 12.40 18.43 16.49
CA ALA A 229 11.85 17.95 15.21
C ALA A 229 12.73 16.84 14.60
N LYS A 230 14.06 17.01 14.63
CA LYS A 230 15.03 15.99 14.20
C LYS A 230 14.91 14.71 15.03
N GLU A 231 14.78 14.83 16.35
CA GLU A 231 14.63 13.68 17.25
C GLU A 231 13.34 12.91 16.98
N ARG A 232 12.21 13.61 16.78
CA ARG A 232 10.93 12.97 16.42
C ARG A 232 11.04 12.23 15.09
N PHE A 233 11.65 12.84 14.08
CA PHE A 233 11.86 12.23 12.77
C PHE A 233 12.75 10.97 12.87
N GLY A 234 13.87 11.08 13.59
CA GLY A 234 14.79 9.96 13.81
C GLY A 234 14.09 8.75 14.43
N LYS A 235 13.27 8.97 15.46
CA LYS A 235 12.48 7.91 16.10
C LYS A 235 11.49 7.23 15.15
N VAL A 236 10.88 7.99 14.25
CA VAL A 236 9.93 7.44 13.27
C VAL A 236 10.66 6.59 12.24
N ILE A 237 11.79 7.04 11.70
CA ILE A 237 12.61 6.23 10.78
C ILE A 237 13.12 4.98 11.48
N GLU A 238 13.60 5.08 12.73
CA GLU A 238 14.02 3.93 13.53
C GLU A 238 12.89 2.91 13.69
N MET A 239 11.68 3.37 14.03
CA MET A 239 10.48 2.52 14.13
C MET A 239 10.09 1.89 12.79
N MET A 240 10.21 2.62 11.68
CA MET A 240 9.89 2.13 10.34
C MET A 240 10.90 1.08 9.84
N SER A 241 12.16 1.22 10.22
CA SER A 241 13.25 0.29 9.88
C SER A 241 13.29 -0.94 10.79
N ASP A 242 12.63 -0.91 11.95
CA ASP A 242 12.54 -2.03 12.87
C ASP A 242 11.51 -3.07 12.39
N PRO A 243 11.91 -4.30 11.99
CA PRO A 243 10.99 -5.34 11.53
C PRO A 243 10.10 -5.93 12.63
N GLU A 244 10.41 -5.69 13.91
CA GLU A 244 9.55 -6.07 15.05
C GLU A 244 8.39 -5.09 15.24
N GLN A 245 8.57 -3.82 14.86
CA GLN A 245 7.54 -2.79 14.98
C GLN A 245 6.80 -2.52 13.67
N SER A 246 7.50 -2.64 12.53
CA SER A 246 6.98 -2.21 11.22
C SER A 246 7.01 -3.31 10.17
N THR A 247 6.11 -3.20 9.20
CA THR A 247 6.12 -4.03 7.98
C THR A 247 5.70 -3.24 6.77
N PHE A 248 6.56 -3.23 5.76
CA PHE A 248 6.22 -2.73 4.43
C PHE A 248 5.69 -3.88 3.58
N ALA A 249 4.38 -3.84 3.32
CA ALA A 249 3.64 -4.76 2.49
C ALA A 249 3.50 -4.18 1.07
N PHE A 250 4.21 -4.78 0.11
CA PHE A 250 4.10 -4.38 -1.29
C PHE A 250 2.96 -5.12 -1.99
N VAL A 251 1.95 -4.37 -2.46
CA VAL A 251 0.80 -4.88 -3.19
C VAL A 251 1.04 -4.74 -4.70
N MET A 252 0.82 -5.82 -5.44
CA MET A 252 0.99 -5.82 -6.90
C MET A 252 0.15 -6.89 -7.56
N TYR A 253 -0.09 -6.73 -8.86
CA TYR A 253 -0.54 -7.84 -9.69
C TYR A 253 0.65 -8.72 -10.11
N PRO A 254 0.45 -10.02 -10.33
CA PRO A 254 1.45 -10.91 -10.91
C PRO A 254 1.61 -10.61 -12.42
N GLU A 255 2.15 -9.42 -12.72
CA GLU A 255 2.43 -8.90 -14.06
C GLU A 255 3.74 -8.10 -14.03
N SER A 256 4.42 -8.01 -15.18
CA SER A 256 5.79 -7.46 -15.24
C SER A 256 5.92 -6.03 -14.69
N THR A 257 5.07 -5.10 -15.12
CA THR A 257 5.22 -3.68 -14.79
C THR A 257 5.00 -3.38 -13.30
N PRO A 258 3.90 -3.86 -12.67
CA PRO A 258 3.72 -3.69 -11.22
C PRO A 258 4.88 -4.26 -10.39
N ILE A 259 5.43 -5.42 -10.77
CA ILE A 259 6.57 -6.05 -10.07
C ILE A 259 7.81 -5.16 -10.15
N LEU A 260 8.15 -4.65 -11.34
CA LEU A 260 9.33 -3.81 -11.53
C LEU A 260 9.21 -2.46 -10.79
N GLU A 261 8.03 -1.86 -10.77
CA GLU A 261 7.80 -0.62 -10.03
C GLU A 261 7.89 -0.84 -8.51
N ALA A 262 7.25 -1.89 -7.98
CA ALA A 262 7.35 -2.23 -6.56
C ALA A 262 8.78 -2.58 -6.16
N TRP A 263 9.53 -3.29 -7.01
CA TRP A 263 10.92 -3.65 -6.74
C TRP A 263 11.82 -2.41 -6.69
N ARG A 264 11.65 -1.45 -7.60
CA ARG A 264 12.39 -0.18 -7.55
C ARG A 264 12.12 0.59 -6.26
N ALA A 265 10.85 0.73 -5.88
CA ALA A 265 10.48 1.40 -4.64
C ALA A 265 11.03 0.68 -3.39
N ALA A 266 11.08 -0.66 -3.39
CA ALA A 266 11.71 -1.44 -2.34
C ALA A 266 13.23 -1.20 -2.25
N GLN A 267 13.91 -1.06 -3.38
CA GLN A 267 15.35 -0.74 -3.42
C GLN A 267 15.64 0.69 -2.95
N GLU A 268 14.81 1.65 -3.33
CA GLU A 268 14.86 3.05 -2.88
C GLU A 268 14.73 3.12 -1.35
N LEU A 269 13.73 2.46 -0.77
CA LEU A 269 13.57 2.33 0.69
C LEU A 269 14.75 1.63 1.37
N GLY A 270 15.35 0.64 0.71
CA GLY A 270 16.52 -0.06 1.22
C GLY A 270 17.72 0.86 1.47
N SER A 271 17.80 2.01 0.78
CA SER A 271 18.87 3.00 0.99
C SER A 271 18.81 3.70 2.35
N VAL A 272 17.64 3.69 3.00
CA VAL A 272 17.40 4.29 4.33
C VAL A 272 17.14 3.25 5.42
N GLY A 273 17.45 1.98 5.14
CA GLY A 273 17.34 0.87 6.11
C GLY A 273 15.94 0.26 6.21
N ILE A 274 15.00 0.69 5.36
CA ILE A 274 13.65 0.15 5.33
C ILE A 274 13.59 -0.96 4.29
N HIS A 275 13.25 -2.16 4.73
CA HIS A 275 13.17 -3.34 3.86
C HIS A 275 11.73 -3.87 3.74
N PRO A 276 11.35 -4.47 2.59
CA PRO A 276 10.08 -5.18 2.48
C PRO A 276 9.92 -6.21 3.59
N GLY A 277 8.73 -6.27 4.18
CA GLY A 277 8.38 -7.30 5.17
C GLY A 277 7.37 -8.33 4.65
N LEU A 278 6.59 -7.95 3.63
CA LEU A 278 5.53 -8.75 3.04
C LEU A 278 5.32 -8.37 1.57
N VAL A 279 4.93 -9.32 0.73
CA VAL A 279 4.34 -9.05 -0.59
C VAL A 279 2.92 -9.57 -0.61
N VAL A 280 2.00 -8.80 -1.22
CA VAL A 280 0.62 -9.19 -1.49
C VAL A 280 0.42 -9.23 -3.00
N ALA A 281 0.32 -10.43 -3.57
CA ALA A 281 -0.08 -10.61 -4.96
C ALA A 281 -1.61 -10.58 -5.06
N ASN A 282 -2.15 -9.52 -5.67
CA ASN A 282 -3.59 -9.34 -5.84
C ASN A 282 -4.08 -9.93 -7.17
N MET A 283 -5.39 -10.22 -7.26
CA MET A 283 -6.07 -10.76 -8.45
C MET A 283 -5.44 -12.05 -8.98
N VAL A 284 -5.04 -12.94 -8.08
CA VAL A 284 -4.51 -14.25 -8.45
C VAL A 284 -5.66 -15.16 -8.87
N ILE A 285 -5.62 -15.69 -10.09
CA ILE A 285 -6.65 -16.59 -10.62
C ILE A 285 -6.66 -17.87 -9.78
N PRO A 286 -7.78 -18.23 -9.13
CA PRO A 286 -7.88 -19.47 -8.37
C PRO A 286 -7.75 -20.70 -9.27
N ALA A 287 -7.12 -21.77 -8.77
CA ALA A 287 -6.83 -22.96 -9.57
C ALA A 287 -8.10 -23.64 -10.09
N GLU A 288 -9.15 -23.65 -9.27
CA GLU A 288 -10.48 -24.17 -9.57
C GLU A 288 -11.21 -23.38 -10.67
N GLN A 289 -10.83 -22.12 -10.90
CA GLN A 289 -11.41 -21.28 -11.96
C GLN A 289 -10.75 -21.50 -13.32
N VAL A 290 -9.69 -22.32 -13.40
CA VAL A 290 -8.98 -22.63 -14.65
C VAL A 290 -9.75 -23.67 -15.48
N THR A 291 -10.88 -23.22 -16.05
CA THR A 291 -11.84 -24.07 -16.77
C THR A 291 -11.79 -23.90 -18.29
N THR A 292 -11.06 -22.90 -18.79
CA THR A 292 -10.92 -22.63 -20.23
C THR A 292 -9.46 -22.45 -20.64
N PRO A 293 -9.10 -22.71 -21.92
CA PRO A 293 -7.74 -22.48 -22.40
C PRO A 293 -7.24 -21.04 -22.19
N PHE A 294 -8.13 -20.05 -22.30
CA PHE A 294 -7.81 -18.64 -22.05
C PHE A 294 -7.36 -18.41 -20.59
N VAL A 295 -8.14 -18.92 -19.63
CA VAL A 295 -7.83 -18.78 -18.20
C VAL A 295 -6.58 -19.58 -17.85
N GLN A 296 -6.37 -20.73 -18.49
CA GLN A 296 -5.14 -21.53 -18.33
C GLN A 296 -3.90 -20.73 -18.74
N SER A 297 -3.91 -20.12 -19.93
CA SER A 297 -2.80 -19.27 -20.38
C SER A 297 -2.55 -18.07 -19.44
N ARG A 298 -3.61 -17.42 -18.95
CA ARG A 298 -3.48 -16.33 -17.96
C ARG A 298 -2.90 -16.83 -16.64
N ARG A 299 -3.34 -17.98 -16.13
CA ARG A 299 -2.80 -18.57 -14.90
C ARG A 299 -1.33 -18.94 -15.05
N VAL A 300 -0.94 -19.56 -16.15
CA VAL A 300 0.46 -19.87 -16.46
C VAL A 300 1.33 -18.62 -16.46
N MET A 301 0.84 -17.52 -17.03
CA MET A 301 1.53 -16.23 -16.98
C MET A 301 1.67 -15.73 -15.53
N GLN A 302 0.61 -15.84 -14.71
CA GLN A 302 0.69 -15.46 -13.30
C GLN A 302 1.70 -16.32 -12.53
N GLU A 303 1.78 -17.63 -12.77
CA GLU A 303 2.74 -18.53 -12.08
C GLU A 303 4.20 -18.12 -12.36
N LYS A 304 4.51 -17.78 -13.62
CA LYS A 304 5.81 -17.19 -13.98
C LYS A 304 6.13 -15.95 -13.15
N TYR A 305 5.16 -15.05 -12.99
CA TYR A 305 5.37 -13.80 -12.26
C TYR A 305 5.33 -13.97 -10.73
N LEU A 306 4.57 -14.92 -10.21
CA LEU A 306 4.59 -15.29 -8.80
C LEU A 306 5.96 -15.86 -8.43
N LYS A 307 6.56 -16.69 -9.28
CA LYS A 307 7.93 -17.16 -9.11
C LYS A 307 8.92 -15.99 -9.08
N GLU A 308 8.82 -15.07 -10.04
CA GLU A 308 9.65 -13.87 -10.08
C GLU A 308 9.50 -13.02 -8.81
N ILE A 309 8.28 -12.86 -8.27
CA ILE A 309 8.03 -12.16 -7.02
C ILE A 309 8.75 -12.83 -5.85
N VAL A 310 8.60 -14.15 -5.71
CA VAL A 310 9.25 -14.93 -4.62
C VAL A 310 10.77 -14.78 -4.69
N GLU A 311 11.37 -14.93 -5.88
CA GLU A 311 12.81 -14.82 -6.08
C GLU A 311 13.34 -13.41 -5.81
N ARG A 312 12.63 -12.37 -6.28
CA ARG A 312 13.08 -10.97 -6.12
C ARG A 312 12.98 -10.50 -4.68
N PHE A 313 11.82 -10.66 -4.05
CA PHE A 313 11.56 -10.04 -2.75
C PHE A 313 12.05 -10.89 -1.58
N SER A 314 12.06 -12.23 -1.70
CA SER A 314 12.54 -13.13 -0.64
C SER A 314 11.89 -12.88 0.74
N VAL A 315 10.62 -12.48 0.75
CA VAL A 315 9.79 -12.27 1.96
C VAL A 315 8.49 -13.06 1.84
N PRO A 316 7.71 -13.22 2.91
CA PRO A 316 6.43 -13.90 2.83
C PRO A 316 5.53 -13.31 1.74
N LEU A 317 4.85 -14.19 1.01
CA LEU A 317 3.92 -13.86 -0.07
C LEU A 317 2.49 -14.23 0.33
N ALA A 318 1.63 -13.24 0.51
CA ALA A 318 0.18 -13.40 0.61
C ALA A 318 -0.47 -13.25 -0.77
N GLN A 319 -1.63 -13.87 -0.97
CA GLN A 319 -2.37 -13.80 -2.22
C GLN A 319 -3.83 -13.40 -1.96
N ILE A 320 -4.34 -12.46 -2.75
CA ILE A 320 -5.77 -12.16 -2.83
C ILE A 320 -6.28 -12.79 -4.12
N PRO A 321 -7.27 -13.70 -4.05
CA PRO A 321 -7.82 -14.33 -5.24
C PRO A 321 -8.55 -13.30 -6.11
N LEU A 322 -8.56 -13.52 -7.42
CA LEU A 322 -9.46 -12.82 -8.33
C LEU A 322 -10.89 -13.28 -8.05
N LEU A 323 -11.73 -12.36 -7.59
CA LEU A 323 -13.16 -12.60 -7.36
C LEU A 323 -14.01 -12.09 -8.53
N PRO A 324 -15.21 -12.66 -8.75
CA PRO A 324 -16.13 -12.20 -9.80
C PRO A 324 -16.80 -10.86 -9.49
N GLN A 325 -16.67 -10.36 -8.26
CA GLN A 325 -17.26 -9.12 -7.78
C GLN A 325 -16.23 -8.25 -7.07
N GLU A 326 -16.54 -6.96 -6.92
CA GLU A 326 -15.73 -6.03 -6.16
C GLU A 326 -15.64 -6.44 -4.68
N ILE A 327 -14.46 -6.24 -4.09
CA ILE A 327 -14.22 -6.50 -2.68
C ILE A 327 -14.70 -5.31 -1.87
N LYS A 328 -15.86 -5.46 -1.22
CA LYS A 328 -16.45 -4.44 -0.36
C LYS A 328 -17.26 -5.04 0.78
N GLY A 329 -17.39 -4.26 1.85
CA GLY A 329 -18.17 -4.59 3.03
C GLY A 329 -17.45 -5.52 4.00
N LEU A 330 -17.73 -5.32 5.29
CA LEU A 330 -17.05 -5.99 6.40
C LEU A 330 -17.11 -7.53 6.33
N LYS A 331 -18.20 -8.10 5.82
CA LYS A 331 -18.36 -9.55 5.69
C LYS A 331 -17.30 -10.15 4.76
N MET A 332 -17.18 -9.62 3.55
CA MET A 332 -16.22 -10.11 2.56
C MET A 332 -14.77 -9.85 3.01
N LEU A 333 -14.52 -8.68 3.60
CA LEU A 333 -13.20 -8.35 4.14
C LEU A 333 -12.78 -9.33 5.25
N ALA A 334 -13.71 -9.73 6.12
CA ALA A 334 -13.47 -10.72 7.17
C ALA A 334 -13.19 -12.12 6.59
N GLU A 335 -13.97 -12.56 5.61
CA GLU A 335 -13.78 -13.86 4.93
C GLU A 335 -12.42 -13.93 4.23
N LEU A 336 -12.05 -12.87 3.50
CA LEU A 336 -10.74 -12.76 2.88
C LEU A 336 -9.61 -12.66 3.91
N GLY A 337 -9.85 -12.02 5.05
CA GLY A 337 -8.91 -11.97 6.16
C GLY A 337 -8.58 -13.37 6.70
N GLU A 338 -9.60 -14.20 6.90
CA GLU A 338 -9.40 -15.60 7.31
C GLU A 338 -8.73 -16.43 6.22
N LEU A 339 -9.01 -16.18 4.93
CA LEU A 339 -8.32 -16.85 3.83
C LEU A 339 -6.82 -16.49 3.78
N MET A 340 -6.50 -15.22 3.99
CA MET A 340 -5.12 -14.70 3.89
C MET A 340 -4.30 -14.95 5.14
N TYR A 341 -4.93 -14.98 6.32
CA TYR A 341 -4.25 -14.89 7.61
C TYR A 341 -4.82 -15.85 8.67
N GLY A 342 -5.83 -16.66 8.37
CA GLY A 342 -6.53 -17.50 9.34
C GLY A 342 -5.65 -18.57 10.02
N ASN A 343 -6.24 -19.20 11.04
CA ASN A 343 -5.58 -20.25 11.83
C ASN A 343 -5.61 -21.66 11.19
N GLY A 344 -6.36 -21.84 10.10
CA GLY A 344 -6.55 -23.14 9.45
C GLY A 344 -5.73 -23.30 8.17
N ASP A 345 -5.57 -24.55 7.70
CA ASP A 345 -5.15 -24.81 6.32
C ASP A 345 -6.14 -24.14 5.34
N ARG A 346 -5.67 -23.74 4.14
CA ARG A 346 -6.38 -22.95 3.10
C ARG A 346 -7.67 -23.58 2.52
N ALA A 347 -8.38 -24.41 3.27
CA ALA A 347 -9.59 -25.12 2.86
C ALA A 347 -10.85 -24.23 2.74
N TYR A 348 -10.81 -22.97 3.20
CA TYR A 348 -11.96 -22.07 3.17
C TYR A 348 -12.31 -21.48 1.79
N ALA A 349 -11.53 -21.76 0.73
CA ALA A 349 -11.80 -21.25 -0.61
C ALA A 349 -13.12 -21.77 -1.21
N SER A 350 -13.67 -22.91 -0.75
CA SER A 350 -14.88 -23.50 -1.34
C SER A 350 -16.18 -22.78 -0.94
N GLU A 351 -16.33 -22.33 0.30
CA GLU A 351 -17.59 -21.74 0.79
C GLU A 351 -17.77 -20.26 0.40
N ALA A 352 -16.68 -19.49 0.30
CA ALA A 352 -16.74 -18.09 -0.13
C ALA A 352 -17.15 -17.93 -1.62
N LEU A 353 -16.85 -18.94 -2.46
CA LEU A 353 -17.31 -18.98 -3.85
C LEU A 353 -18.79 -19.35 -3.96
N GLU A 354 -19.28 -20.29 -3.13
CA GLU A 354 -20.69 -20.72 -3.14
C GLU A 354 -21.67 -19.67 -2.59
N ALA A 355 -21.24 -18.85 -1.62
CA ALA A 355 -22.09 -17.81 -1.04
C ALA A 355 -22.39 -16.62 -1.99
N SER A 356 -21.77 -16.55 -3.16
CA SER A 356 -22.00 -15.53 -4.20
C SER A 356 -23.06 -15.94 -5.25
N HIS A 357 -23.68 -17.12 -5.09
CA HIS A 357 -24.77 -17.62 -5.94
C HIS A 357 -26.14 -17.64 -5.25
N GLY A 358 -26.28 -16.93 -4.12
CA GLY A 358 -27.52 -16.83 -3.31
C GLY A 358 -28.21 -15.49 -3.43
#